data_AF-A0ABD0J075-F1
#
_entry.id   AF-A0ABD0J075-F1
#
_cell.length_a   1.000
_cell.length_b   1.000
_cell.length_c   1.000
_cell.angle_alpha   90.00
_cell.angle_beta   90.00
_cell.angle_gamma   90.00
#
_symmetry.space_group_name_H-M   'P 1'
#
loop_
_entity.id
_entity.type
_entity.pdbx_description
1 polymer ?
#
loop_
_entity_poly.entity_id
_entity_poly.type
_entity_poly.pdbx_seq_one_letter_code
_entity_poly.pdbx_strand_id
1 'polypeptide(L)'
;AVVGAACCGAGLLHCDVVRSADETRAKVTCPSGSLMTGCNVYAEGGITGGARITEEGECTAYRTEHHGRTSTVSAIATCCRPPVYTG
;
A
#
# COMPACT_ATOMS: atom_id res chain seq x y z
N ALA A 1 -1.13 -10.75 16.74
CA ALA A 1 -0.88 -9.52 15.99
C ALA A 1 -1.95 -8.50 16.37
N VAL A 2 -1.60 -7.22 16.46
CA VAL A 2 -2.56 -6.12 16.67
C VAL A 2 -2.68 -5.37 15.35
N VAL A 3 -3.90 -5.03 14.96
CA VAL A 3 -4.17 -4.24 13.75
C VAL A 3 -4.59 -2.84 14.20
N GLY A 4 -3.91 -1.82 13.67
CA GLY A 4 -4.28 -0.42 13.82
C GLY A 4 -4.91 0.10 12.54
N ALA A 5 -5.88 1.01 12.68
CA ALA A 5 -6.49 1.69 11.55
C ALA A 5 -6.48 3.20 11.80
N ALA A 6 -6.19 3.98 10.76
CA ALA A 6 -6.35 5.43 10.76
C ALA A 6 -7.68 5.77 10.07
N CYS A 7 -8.59 6.43 10.80
CA CYS A 7 -9.89 6.85 10.27
C CYS A 7 -9.99 8.38 10.31
N CYS A 8 -10.21 9.00 9.15
CA CYS A 8 -10.31 10.45 9.01
C CYS A 8 -11.76 10.87 8.73
N GLY A 9 -12.24 11.91 9.43
CA GLY A 9 -13.53 12.54 9.14
C GLY A 9 -13.38 13.71 8.17
N ALA A 10 -13.60 13.47 6.87
CA ALA A 10 -13.61 14.50 5.84
C ALA A 10 -14.75 14.21 4.85
N GLY A 11 -15.77 15.09 4.82
CA GLY A 11 -17.11 14.78 4.28
C GLY A 11 -17.20 14.36 2.82
N LEU A 12 -16.16 14.55 2.02
CA LEU A 12 -16.11 14.17 0.61
C LEU A 12 -14.81 13.45 0.22
N LEU A 13 -14.01 13.05 1.20
CA LEU A 13 -12.78 12.29 0.93
C LEU A 13 -13.18 10.87 0.51
N HIS A 14 -12.75 10.47 -0.69
CA HIS A 14 -12.95 9.11 -1.17
C HIS A 14 -11.62 8.39 -1.15
N CYS A 15 -11.54 7.24 -0.50
CA CYS A 15 -10.34 6.44 -0.41
C CYS A 15 -10.59 5.03 -0.93
N ASP A 16 -9.72 4.58 -1.82
CA ASP A 16 -9.71 3.24 -2.39
C ASP A 16 -8.41 2.52 -2.00
N VAL A 17 -8.47 1.19 -1.98
CA VAL A 17 -7.29 0.35 -1.80
C VAL A 17 -6.87 -0.21 -3.15
N VAL A 18 -5.60 -0.03 -3.50
CA VAL A 18 -5.00 -0.55 -4.73
C VAL A 18 -3.92 -1.56 -4.37
N ARG A 19 -3.92 -2.70 -5.04
CA ARG A 19 -2.99 -3.81 -4.77
C ARG A 19 -2.26 -4.24 -6.04
N SER A 20 -0.97 -4.54 -5.91
CA SER A 20 -0.15 -5.14 -6.98
C SER A 20 -0.36 -6.65 -7.11
N ALA A 21 0.17 -7.24 -8.18
CA ALA A 21 0.43 -8.69 -8.22
C ALA A 21 1.43 -9.12 -7.13
N ASP A 22 1.46 -10.43 -6.85
CA ASP A 22 2.42 -11.05 -5.95
C ASP A 22 3.77 -11.24 -6.66
N GLU A 23 4.81 -10.57 -6.18
CA GLU A 23 6.12 -10.49 -6.83
C GLU A 23 7.27 -10.61 -5.81
N THR A 24 8.50 -10.77 -6.30
CA THR A 24 9.69 -10.75 -5.43
C THR A 24 9.99 -9.34 -4.87
N ARG A 25 9.67 -8.31 -5.65
CA ARG A 25 9.63 -6.91 -5.22
C ARG A 25 8.40 -6.28 -5.86
N ALA A 26 7.40 -6.00 -5.04
CA ALA A 26 6.11 -5.55 -5.55
C ALA A 26 5.95 -4.05 -5.37
N LYS A 27 5.29 -3.42 -6.35
CA LYS A 27 5.15 -1.97 -6.45
C LYS A 27 3.74 -1.64 -6.90
N VAL A 28 3.18 -0.58 -6.32
CA VAL A 28 1.90 -0.03 -6.75
C VAL A 28 1.89 1.49 -6.55
N THR A 29 1.30 2.20 -7.49
CA THR A 29 1.06 3.64 -7.43
C THR A 29 -0.43 3.91 -7.40
N CYS A 30 -0.79 5.05 -6.80
CA CYS A 30 -2.18 5.50 -6.85
C CYS A 30 -2.53 5.96 -8.28
N PRO A 31 -3.80 5.79 -8.70
CA PRO A 31 -4.25 6.33 -9.97
C PRO A 31 -4.13 7.86 -9.96
N SER A 32 -4.01 8.45 -11.16
CA SER A 32 -3.93 9.90 -11.33
C SER A 32 -5.07 10.62 -10.62
N GLY A 33 -4.76 11.73 -9.95
CA GLY A 33 -5.72 12.50 -9.16
C GLY A 33 -5.97 11.98 -7.75
N SER A 34 -5.28 10.90 -7.33
CA SER A 34 -5.31 10.40 -5.96
C SER A 34 -3.96 10.59 -5.26
N LEU A 35 -4.01 10.74 -3.94
CA LEU A 35 -2.85 10.86 -3.06
C LEU A 35 -2.70 9.58 -2.23
N MET A 36 -1.47 9.06 -2.16
CA MET A 36 -1.17 7.90 -1.32
C MET A 36 -1.12 8.32 0.14
N THR A 37 -1.93 7.67 0.99
CA THR A 37 -2.00 7.94 2.43
C THR A 37 -1.50 6.77 3.28
N GLY A 38 -1.39 5.59 2.69
CA GLY A 38 -0.88 4.39 3.36
C GLY A 38 -0.22 3.44 2.38
N CYS A 39 0.78 2.71 2.86
CA CYS A 39 1.45 1.65 2.13
C CYS A 39 1.67 0.46 3.06
N ASN A 40 1.13 -0.69 2.65
CA ASN A 40 1.14 -1.93 3.41
C ASN A 40 1.69 -3.07 2.54
N VAL A 41 2.00 -4.19 3.18
CA VAL A 41 2.45 -5.41 2.52
C VAL A 41 1.57 -6.58 2.90
N TYR A 42 1.28 -7.43 1.92
CA TYR A 42 0.79 -8.78 2.15
C TYR A 42 1.83 -9.78 1.66
N ALA A 43 2.04 -10.84 2.45
CA ALA A 43 2.91 -11.96 2.10
C ALA A 43 2.32 -13.22 2.73
N GLU A 44 2.21 -14.30 1.96
CA GLU A 44 1.73 -15.57 2.50
C GLU A 44 2.70 -16.06 3.59
N GLY A 45 2.16 -16.46 4.74
CA GLY A 45 2.96 -16.85 5.90
C GLY A 45 3.63 -15.70 6.65
N GLY A 46 3.40 -14.45 6.25
CA GLY A 46 3.89 -13.25 6.95
C GLY A 46 5.40 -12.99 6.82
N ILE A 47 6.10 -13.69 5.92
CA ILE A 47 7.54 -13.49 5.69
C ILE A 47 7.72 -12.31 4.74
N THR A 48 8.04 -11.14 5.30
CA THR A 48 8.22 -9.90 4.53
C THR A 48 9.27 -8.98 5.17
N GLY A 49 9.96 -8.21 4.34
CA GLY A 49 10.83 -7.10 4.75
C GLY A 49 10.09 -5.79 5.01
N GLY A 50 8.75 -5.80 4.95
CA GLY A 50 7.91 -4.63 5.16
C GLY A 50 7.55 -3.89 3.86
N ALA A 51 6.96 -2.72 4.03
CA ALA A 51 6.56 -1.82 2.94
C ALA A 51 6.83 -0.37 3.31
N ARG A 52 7.08 0.47 2.31
CA ARG A 52 7.22 1.92 2.48
C ARG A 52 6.77 2.69 1.25
N ILE A 53 6.36 3.93 1.46
CA ILE A 53 6.20 4.93 0.40
C ILE A 53 7.60 5.47 0.06
N THR A 54 8.01 5.41 -1.20
CA THR A 54 9.29 5.96 -1.64
C THR A 54 9.23 7.48 -1.85
N GLU A 55 10.38 8.12 -2.06
CA GLU A 55 10.44 9.56 -2.34
C GLU A 55 9.71 9.92 -3.66
N GLU A 56 9.62 8.96 -4.58
CA GLU A 56 8.88 9.09 -5.84
C GLU A 56 7.37 8.84 -5.70
N GLY A 57 6.86 8.60 -4.49
CA GLY A 57 5.43 8.38 -4.23
C GLY A 57 4.91 6.99 -4.60
N GLU A 58 5.79 5.99 -4.69
CA GLU A 58 5.44 4.59 -4.97
C GLU A 58 5.34 3.78 -3.67
N CYS A 59 4.32 2.94 -3.53
CA CYS A 59 4.27 1.96 -2.45
C CYS A 59 5.09 0.74 -2.87
N THR A 60 6.23 0.52 -2.22
CA THR A 60 7.08 -0.65 -2.46
C THR A 60 6.98 -1.62 -1.29
N ALA A 61 6.67 -2.88 -1.58
CA ALA A 61 6.77 -4.01 -0.66
C ALA A 61 8.03 -4.83 -0.94
N TYR A 62 8.70 -5.24 0.14
CA TYR A 62 9.97 -5.96 0.07
C TYR A 62 9.79 -7.39 0.58
N ARG A 63 10.26 -8.36 -0.20
CA ARG A 63 10.46 -9.72 0.31
C ARG A 63 11.64 -9.76 1.28
N THR A 64 11.63 -10.74 2.16
CA THR A 64 12.78 -11.13 2.96
C THR A 64 12.88 -12.65 3.00
N GLU A 65 13.98 -13.15 3.54
CA GLU A 65 14.14 -14.56 3.88
C GLU A 65 14.06 -14.73 5.39
N HIS A 66 13.38 -15.78 5.85
CA HIS A 66 13.32 -16.14 7.26
C HIS A 66 13.45 -17.66 7.42
N HIS A 67 14.60 -18.12 7.96
CA HIS A 67 14.97 -19.53 8.08
C HIS A 67 14.90 -20.31 6.76
N GLY A 68 15.50 -19.79 5.68
CA GLY A 68 15.52 -20.45 4.36
C GLY A 68 14.19 -20.47 3.62
N ARG A 69 13.15 -19.80 4.16
CA ARG A 69 11.85 -19.63 3.50
C ARG A 69 11.73 -18.22 2.95
N THR A 70 11.15 -18.13 1.76
CA THR A 70 10.83 -16.86 1.10
C THR A 70 9.41 -16.92 0.57
N SER A 71 8.73 -15.77 0.57
CA SER A 71 7.40 -15.61 -0.01
C SER A 71 7.45 -14.51 -1.06
N THR A 72 6.54 -14.57 -2.04
CA THR A 72 6.17 -13.40 -2.82
C THR A 72 5.43 -12.40 -1.93
N VAL A 73 5.51 -11.14 -2.29
CA VAL A 73 4.85 -10.05 -1.59
C VAL A 73 3.96 -9.29 -2.55
N SER A 74 2.89 -8.68 -2.06
CA SER A 74 2.17 -7.63 -2.79
C SER A 74 2.14 -6.33 -2.01
N ALA A 75 2.29 -5.24 -2.74
CA ALA A 75 2.18 -3.88 -2.23
C ALA A 75 0.72 -3.45 -2.24
N ILE A 76 0.27 -2.85 -1.15
CA ILE A 76 -1.12 -2.40 -0.96
C ILE A 76 -1.09 -0.93 -0.59
N ALA A 77 -1.55 -0.06 -1.48
CA ALA A 77 -1.65 1.37 -1.25
C ALA A 77 -3.08 1.77 -0.87
N THR A 78 -3.20 2.67 0.10
CA THR A 78 -4.45 3.42 0.35
C THR A 78 -4.36 4.73 -0.41
N CYS A 79 -5.26 4.93 -1.36
CA CYS A 79 -5.27 6.05 -2.29
C CYS A 79 -6.52 6.90 -2.04
N CYS A 80 -6.33 8.14 -1.60
CA CYS A 80 -7.43 9.05 -1.30
C CYS A 80 -7.46 10.21 -2.30
N ARG A 81 -8.64 10.55 -2.78
CA ARG A 81 -8.87 11.70 -3.66
C ARG A 81 -9.80 12.71 -2.97
N PRO A 82 -9.49 14.02 -3.04
CA PRO A 82 -10.43 15.04 -2.63
C PRO A 82 -11.66 15.06 -3.57
N PRO A 83 -12.77 15.69 -3.16
CA PRO A 83 -13.83 16.03 -4.09
C PRO A 83 -13.27 16.85 -5.26
N VAL A 84 -13.68 16.49 -6.48
CA VAL A 84 -13.46 17.33 -7.65
C VAL A 84 -14.44 18.50 -7.54
N TYR A 85 -13.96 19.68 -7.15
CA TYR A 85 -14.74 20.90 -7.25
C TYR A 85 -14.75 21.33 -8.71
N THR A 86 -15.86 21.10 -9.41
CA THR A 86 -16.14 21.82 -10.65
C THR A 86 -16.66 23.20 -10.25
N GLY A 87 -15.89 24.23 -10.59
CA GLY A 87 -16.31 25.63 -10.43
C GLY A 87 -17.32 26.02 -11.50
#